data_AF-A0A223KU32-F1
#
_entry.id   AF-A0A223KU32-F1
#
_cell.length_a   1.000
_cell.length_b   1.000
_cell.length_c   1.000
_cell.angle_alpha   90.00
_cell.angle_beta   90.00
_cell.angle_gamma   90.00
#
_symmetry.space_group_name_H-M   'P 1'
#
loop_
_entity.id
_entity.type
_entity.pdbx_description
1 polymer ?
#
loop_
_entity_poly.entity_id
_entity_poly.type
_entity_poly.pdbx_seq_one_letter_code
_entity_poly.pdbx_strand_id
1 'polypeptide(L)'
;MAIAFIPNPKSLPVVNHKNGIKTDNRVENLEWTTHIANHHHASVIGLRDNLGQYQNKPLLCVETGIVFKNSAEAAKWILKNDPNKTSLTESGYEKLARIIRGSATGRTPKAYGYTWKDL
;
A
#
# COMPACT_ATOMS: atom_id res chain seq x y z
N MET A 1 -10.62 15.95 25.60
CA MET A 1 -10.01 15.15 26.68
C MET A 1 -10.74 13.81 26.72
N ALA A 2 -10.12 12.73 26.26
CA ALA A 2 -10.74 11.40 26.32
C ALA A 2 -10.43 10.81 27.70
N ILE A 3 -11.44 10.77 28.57
CA ILE A 3 -11.36 10.09 29.86
C ILE A 3 -11.33 8.60 29.54
N ALA A 4 -10.17 7.96 29.70
CA ALA A 4 -10.02 6.54 29.40
C ALA A 4 -10.70 5.73 30.51
N PHE A 5 -11.83 5.10 30.20
CA PHE A 5 -12.59 4.23 31.12
C PHE A 5 -11.87 2.91 31.46
N ILE A 6 -10.69 2.66 30.88
CA ILE A 6 -9.93 1.43 31.06
C ILE A 6 -8.65 1.75 31.83
N PRO A 7 -8.47 1.17 33.03
CA PRO A 7 -7.21 1.27 33.77
C PRO A 7 -6.03 0.85 32.91
N ASN A 8 -4.94 1.64 32.96
CA ASN A 8 -3.69 1.36 32.25
C ASN A 8 -2.56 1.05 33.26
N PRO A 9 -2.62 -0.06 34.01
CA PRO A 9 -1.62 -0.36 35.03
C PRO A 9 -0.21 -0.55 34.45
N LYS A 10 -0.13 -0.88 33.16
CA LYS A 10 1.13 -1.11 32.43
C LYS A 10 1.67 0.16 31.74
N SER A 11 0.99 1.31 31.89
CA SER A 11 1.35 2.60 31.25
C SER A 11 1.68 2.46 29.76
N LEU A 12 0.89 1.65 29.05
CA LEU A 12 1.10 1.43 27.62
C LEU A 12 0.65 2.66 26.83
N PRO A 13 1.33 2.98 25.72
CA PRO A 13 1.18 4.28 25.07
C PRO A 13 -0.07 4.43 24.19
N VAL A 14 -0.71 3.34 23.76
CA VAL A 14 -1.76 3.38 22.72
C VAL A 14 -2.98 2.55 23.10
N VAL A 15 -4.17 3.04 22.76
CA VAL A 15 -5.42 2.27 22.78
C VAL A 15 -5.66 1.64 21.39
N ASN A 16 -5.80 0.33 21.34
CA ASN A 16 -6.16 -0.45 20.16
C ASN A 16 -7.64 -0.88 20.20
N HIS A 17 -8.25 -1.01 19.02
CA HIS A 17 -9.59 -1.58 18.84
C HIS A 17 -9.42 -3.03 18.38
N LYS A 18 -9.82 -4.00 19.21
CA LYS A 18 -9.60 -5.43 18.97
C LYS A 18 -10.21 -5.88 17.64
N ASN A 19 -11.42 -5.42 17.32
CA ASN A 19 -12.10 -5.73 16.07
C ASN A 19 -11.69 -4.87 14.86
N GLY A 20 -10.79 -3.90 15.03
CA GLY A 20 -10.36 -3.00 13.96
C GLY A 20 -11.34 -1.89 13.57
N ILE A 21 -12.49 -1.79 14.23
CA ILE A 21 -13.54 -0.80 13.95
C ILE A 21 -13.34 0.42 14.84
N LYS A 22 -12.86 1.52 14.26
CA LYS A 22 -12.53 2.77 14.98
C LYS A 22 -13.75 3.49 15.60
N THR A 23 -14.96 3.09 15.22
CA THR A 23 -16.22 3.64 15.75
C THR A 23 -16.81 2.82 16.89
N ASP A 24 -16.30 1.60 17.13
CA ASP A 24 -16.76 0.71 18.20
C ASP A 24 -15.99 1.00 19.50
N ASN A 25 -16.51 1.97 20.26
CA ASN A 25 -15.91 2.47 21.49
C ASN A 25 -16.29 1.66 22.75
N ARG A 26 -16.87 0.47 22.60
CA ARG A 26 -17.24 -0.37 23.75
C ARG A 26 -16.00 -0.79 24.53
N VAL A 27 -16.07 -0.74 25.85
CA VAL A 27 -14.93 -0.98 26.75
C VAL A 27 -14.31 -2.36 26.49
N GLU A 28 -15.13 -3.37 26.21
CA GLU A 28 -14.66 -4.72 25.89
C GLU A 28 -13.86 -4.80 24.57
N ASN A 29 -14.08 -3.88 23.64
CA ASN A 29 -13.42 -3.81 22.34
C ASN A 29 -12.10 -3.02 22.37
N LEU A 30 -11.81 -2.30 23.45
CA LEU A 30 -10.61 -1.49 23.57
C LEU A 30 -9.55 -2.21 24.43
N GLU A 31 -8.28 -2.00 24.10
CA GLU A 31 -7.15 -2.47 24.91
C GLU A 31 -5.98 -1.51 24.86
N TRP A 32 -5.23 -1.45 25.96
CA TRP A 32 -3.94 -0.77 26.00
C TRP A 32 -2.86 -1.67 25.41
N THR A 33 -2.06 -1.15 24.48
CA THR A 33 -1.04 -1.92 23.76
C THR A 33 0.19 -1.07 23.40
N THR A 34 1.27 -1.71 22.95
CA THR A 34 2.45 -1.02 22.42
C THR A 34 2.26 -0.67 20.94
N HIS A 35 3.04 0.29 20.43
CA HIS A 35 3.01 0.62 19.00
C HIS A 35 3.31 -0.60 18.11
N ILE A 36 4.27 -1.45 18.51
CA ILE A 36 4.67 -2.65 17.74
C ILE A 36 3.52 -3.65 17.70
N ALA A 37 2.91 -3.95 18.85
CA ALA A 37 1.80 -4.89 18.93
C ALA A 37 0.55 -4.39 18.17
N ASN A 38 0.21 -3.09 18.27
CA ASN A 38 -0.85 -2.48 17.48
C ASN A 38 -0.60 -2.61 15.96
N HIS A 39 0.64 -2.36 15.54
CA HIS A 39 1.06 -2.44 14.14
C HIS A 39 0.98 -3.88 13.61
N HIS A 40 1.41 -4.84 14.42
CA HIS A 40 1.31 -6.27 14.13
C HIS A 40 -0.16 -6.71 14.06
N HIS A 41 -0.99 -6.32 15.03
CA HIS A 41 -2.43 -6.61 15.04
C HIS A 41 -3.09 -6.13 13.76
N ALA A 42 -2.89 -4.86 13.39
CA ALA A 42 -3.41 -4.31 12.13
C ALA A 42 -2.98 -5.11 10.89
N SER A 43 -1.77 -5.69 10.89
CA SER A 43 -1.30 -6.58 9.82
C SER A 43 -2.05 -7.91 9.82
N VAL A 44 -2.22 -8.53 10.99
CA VAL A 44 -2.90 -9.82 11.15
C VAL A 44 -4.37 -9.72 10.74
N ILE A 45 -5.05 -8.62 11.09
CA ILE A 45 -6.46 -8.40 10.75
C ILE A 45 -6.67 -7.72 9.38
N GLY A 46 -5.63 -7.64 8.55
CA GLY A 46 -5.74 -7.16 7.16
C GLY A 46 -6.00 -5.65 6.98
N LEU A 47 -5.90 -4.84 8.04
CA LEU A 47 -6.11 -3.39 7.96
C LEU A 47 -4.98 -2.63 7.25
N ARG A 48 -3.89 -3.31 6.92
CA ARG A 48 -2.72 -2.73 6.25
C ARG A 48 -2.73 -2.90 4.74
N ASP A 49 -3.64 -3.68 4.20
CA ASP A 49 -3.66 -4.05 2.79
C ASP A 49 -4.37 -3.00 1.93
N ASN A 50 -3.89 -1.76 2.00
CA ASN A 50 -4.18 -0.75 0.98
C ASN A 50 -3.39 -0.98 -0.32
N LEU A 51 -2.59 -2.04 -0.40
CA LEU A 51 -1.78 -2.39 -1.57
C LEU A 51 -2.63 -2.57 -2.83
N GLY A 52 -3.84 -3.13 -2.71
CA GLY A 52 -4.74 -3.37 -3.84
C GLY A 52 -5.32 -2.09 -4.47
N GLN A 53 -5.51 -1.03 -3.67
CA GLN A 53 -6.14 0.21 -4.16
C GLN A 53 -5.22 0.99 -5.12
N TYR A 54 -3.91 0.91 -4.92
CA TYR A 54 -2.93 1.59 -5.78
C TYR A 54 -2.61 0.79 -7.04
N GLN A 55 -2.79 -0.54 -7.01
CA GLN A 55 -2.54 -1.41 -8.15
C GLN A 55 -3.67 -1.42 -9.19
N ASN A 56 -4.78 -0.71 -8.97
CA ASN A 56 -5.90 -0.59 -9.92
C ASN A 56 -6.22 0.85 -10.30
N LYS A 57 -5.24 1.76 -10.20
CA LYS A 57 -5.37 3.14 -10.68
C LYS A 57 -4.83 3.29 -12.09
N PRO A 58 -5.62 3.84 -13.03
CA PRO A 58 -5.13 4.19 -14.35
C PRO A 58 -3.95 5.15 -14.29
N LEU A 59 -3.04 5.01 -15.25
CA LEU A 59 -1.85 5.84 -15.33
C LEU A 59 -1.45 6.06 -16.79
N LEU A 60 -0.92 7.25 -17.04
CA LEU A 60 -0.40 7.70 -18.32
C LEU A 60 1.12 7.49 -18.38
N CYS A 61 1.59 6.89 -19.46
CA CYS A 61 2.98 7.01 -19.89
C CYS A 61 3.14 8.32 -20.67
N VAL A 62 3.92 9.28 -20.15
CA VAL A 62 4.02 10.63 -20.72
C VAL A 62 4.69 10.61 -22.08
N GLU A 63 5.70 9.76 -22.28
CA GLU A 63 6.46 9.71 -23.53
C GLU A 63 5.65 9.11 -24.68
N THR A 64 4.81 8.10 -24.40
CA THR A 64 4.03 7.42 -25.45
C THR A 64 2.60 7.91 -25.57
N GLY A 65 2.10 8.66 -24.59
CA GLY A 65 0.70 9.07 -24.50
C GLY A 65 -0.27 7.92 -24.18
N ILE A 66 0.22 6.70 -23.93
CA ILE A 66 -0.62 5.53 -23.68
C ILE A 66 -1.12 5.54 -22.25
N VAL A 67 -2.42 5.34 -22.09
CA VAL A 67 -3.07 5.12 -20.80
C VAL A 67 -3.21 3.64 -20.54
N PHE A 68 -2.75 3.20 -19.37
CA PHE A 68 -2.91 1.83 -18.89
C PHE A 68 -3.97 1.79 -17.80
N LYS A 69 -4.73 0.70 -17.70
CA LYS A 69 -5.73 0.55 -16.63
C LYS A 69 -5.09 0.53 -15.25
N ASN A 70 -3.84 0.05 -15.17
CA ASN A 70 -3.06 0.00 -13.97
C ASN A 70 -1.56 -0.24 -14.22
N SER A 71 -0.75 -0.10 -13.16
CA SER A 71 0.70 -0.27 -13.23
C SER A 71 1.13 -1.70 -13.59
N ALA A 72 0.25 -2.68 -13.38
CA ALA A 72 0.44 -4.06 -13.78
C ALA A 72 0.41 -4.21 -15.32
N GLU A 73 -0.56 -3.60 -16.01
CA GLU A 73 -0.58 -3.56 -17.48
C GLU A 73 0.60 -2.80 -18.06
N ALA A 74 0.95 -1.66 -17.46
CA ALA A 74 2.14 -0.93 -17.84
C ALA A 74 3.41 -1.81 -17.73
N ALA A 75 3.55 -2.59 -16.66
CA ALA A 75 4.65 -3.53 -16.49
C ALA A 75 4.68 -4.60 -17.59
N LYS A 76 3.53 -5.20 -17.95
CA LYS A 76 3.44 -6.16 -19.07
C LYS A 76 3.86 -5.53 -20.39
N TRP A 77 3.43 -4.30 -20.64
CA TRP A 77 3.79 -3.56 -21.84
C TRP A 77 5.30 -3.31 -21.92
N ILE A 78 5.94 -2.87 -20.83
CA ILE A 78 7.39 -2.69 -20.80
C ILE A 78 8.11 -4.01 -21.12
N LEU A 79 7.67 -5.12 -20.52
CA LEU A 79 8.31 -6.43 -20.72
C LEU A 79 8.18 -6.95 -22.15
N LYS A 80 7.05 -6.70 -22.80
CA LYS A 80 6.86 -7.09 -24.20
C LYS A 80 7.72 -6.26 -25.16
N ASN A 81 8.03 -5.02 -24.81
CA ASN A 81 8.78 -4.09 -25.66
C ASN A 81 10.28 -4.02 -25.33
N ASP A 82 10.74 -4.61 -24.23
CA ASP A 82 12.16 -4.65 -23.86
C ASP A 82 12.75 -6.06 -23.98
N PRO A 83 13.51 -6.36 -25.06
CA PRO A 83 14.07 -7.68 -25.31
C PRO A 83 15.09 -8.11 -24.24
N ASN A 84 15.60 -7.19 -23.41
CA ASN A 84 16.52 -7.51 -22.32
C ASN A 84 15.81 -7.88 -21.01
N LYS A 85 14.48 -7.81 -20.94
CA LYS A 85 13.70 -8.03 -19.70
C LYS A 85 12.63 -9.13 -19.80
N THR A 86 12.54 -9.83 -20.93
CA THR A 86 11.51 -10.83 -21.26
C THR A 86 11.42 -12.03 -20.29
N SER A 87 12.44 -12.28 -19.47
CA SER A 87 12.53 -13.48 -18.61
C SER A 87 12.29 -13.25 -17.11
N LEU A 88 11.59 -12.17 -16.72
CA LEU A 88 11.32 -11.95 -15.30
C LEU A 88 10.35 -12.99 -14.72
N THR A 89 10.67 -13.49 -13.54
CA THR A 89 9.77 -14.31 -12.71
C THR A 89 8.54 -13.50 -12.29
N GLU A 90 7.49 -14.17 -11.79
CA GLU A 90 6.30 -13.52 -11.21
C GLU A 90 6.67 -12.45 -10.15
N SER A 91 7.70 -12.68 -9.33
CA SER A 91 8.17 -11.67 -8.36
C SER A 91 8.83 -10.45 -9.01
N GLY A 92 9.46 -10.63 -10.18
CA GLY A 92 10.00 -9.55 -11.00
C GLY A 92 8.89 -8.67 -11.58
N TYR A 93 7.78 -9.29 -11.99
CA TYR A 93 6.60 -8.59 -12.49
C TYR A 93 5.93 -7.70 -11.41
N GLU A 94 5.73 -8.22 -10.20
CA GLU A 94 5.18 -7.44 -9.09
C GLU A 94 6.08 -6.25 -8.71
N LYS A 95 7.40 -6.48 -8.72
CA LYS A 95 8.38 -5.44 -8.43
C LYS A 95 8.33 -4.30 -9.45
N LEU A 96 8.18 -4.63 -10.74
CA LEU A 96 7.98 -3.67 -11.84
C LEU A 96 6.74 -2.79 -11.61
N ALA A 97 5.59 -3.43 -11.40
CA ALA A 97 4.33 -2.74 -11.20
C ALA A 97 4.39 -1.78 -10.00
N ARG A 98 5.10 -2.17 -8.93
CA ARG A 98 5.32 -1.34 -7.75
C ARG A 98 6.21 -0.12 -8.03
N ILE A 99 7.27 -0.28 -8.82
CA ILE A 99 8.19 0.83 -9.17
C ILE A 99 7.47 1.83 -10.07
N ILE A 100 6.75 1.36 -11.09
CA ILE A 100 5.92 2.19 -11.97
C ILE A 100 4.91 3.00 -11.14
N ARG A 101 4.25 2.34 -10.19
CA ARG A 101 3.30 2.98 -9.28
C ARG A 101 3.96 4.05 -8.40
N GLY A 102 5.17 3.76 -7.89
CA GLY A 102 5.98 4.73 -7.17
C GLY A 102 6.29 5.96 -8.01
N SER A 103 6.61 5.79 -9.29
CA SER A 103 6.89 6.89 -10.19
C SER A 103 5.66 7.77 -10.43
N ALA A 104 4.51 7.17 -10.69
CA ALA A 104 3.28 7.91 -10.93
C ALA A 104 2.75 8.68 -9.71
N THR A 105 3.15 8.30 -8.50
CA THR A 105 2.86 9.05 -7.26
C THR A 105 3.94 10.10 -6.91
N GLY A 106 4.95 10.29 -7.76
CA GLY A 106 6.04 11.24 -7.54
C GLY A 106 7.13 10.77 -6.58
N ARG A 107 7.12 9.50 -6.12
CA ARG A 107 8.20 8.95 -5.27
C ARG A 107 9.50 8.76 -6.04
N THR A 108 9.42 8.52 -7.34
CA THR A 108 10.57 8.41 -8.24
C THR A 108 10.32 9.18 -9.53
N PRO A 109 11.29 9.94 -10.05
CA PRO A 109 11.07 10.81 -11.22
C PRO A 109 10.75 10.03 -12.50
N LYS A 110 11.38 8.87 -12.69
CA LYS A 110 11.14 7.97 -13.83
C LYS A 110 11.16 6.52 -13.37
N ALA A 111 10.48 5.64 -14.12
CA ALA A 111 10.60 4.20 -14.00
C ALA A 111 10.80 3.58 -15.38
N TYR A 112 11.88 2.80 -15.52
CA TYR A 112 12.24 2.08 -16.75
C TYR A 112 12.38 2.97 -17.99
N GLY A 113 12.88 4.20 -17.81
CA GLY A 113 13.05 5.18 -18.90
C GLY A 113 11.82 6.03 -19.18
N TYR A 114 10.67 5.68 -18.61
CA TYR A 114 9.41 6.38 -18.80
C TYR A 114 8.99 7.19 -17.58
N THR A 115 8.21 8.23 -17.83
CA THR A 115 7.58 9.06 -16.83
C THR A 115 6.12 8.64 -16.73
N TRP A 116 5.69 8.31 -15.51
CA TRP A 116 4.34 7.84 -15.25
C TRP A 116 3.57 8.90 -14.48
N LYS A 117 2.28 9.06 -14.76
CA LYS A 117 1.38 9.98 -14.04
C LYS A 117 0.05 9.33 -13.73
N ASP A 118 -0.46 9.56 -12.52
CA ASP A 118 -1.86 9.24 -12.22
C ASP A 118 -2.82 10.01 -13.13
N LEU A 119 -3.94 9.37 -13.44
CA LEU A 119 -5.12 10.00 -14.03
C LEU A 119 -6.19 10.22 -12.97
#